data_AF-A0A928VQJ0-F1
#
_entry.id   AF-A0A928VQJ0-F1
#
_cell.length_a   1.000
_cell.length_b   1.000
_cell.length_c   1.000
_cell.angle_alpha   90.00
_cell.angle_beta   90.00
_cell.angle_gamma   90.00
#
_symmetry.space_group_name_H-M   'P 1'
#
loop_
_entity.id
_entity.type
_entity.pdbx_description
1 polymer ?
#
loop_
_entity_poly.entity_id
_entity_poly.type
_entity_poly.pdbx_seq_one_letter_code
_entity_poly.pdbx_strand_id
1 'polypeptide(L)'
;MAPRFEIVVESFPADHIPVLRAMRSILGSGLKETKELLNYAQTNCPCVLLAGMEQAVAETMANQLISAGVTANIQTSSLRHPMLISPNFDQRYETHWLFGLRQVSEDD
;
A
#
# COMPACT_ATOMS: atom_id res chain seq x y z
N MET A 1 20.98 -5.44 15.79
CA MET A 1 20.36 -5.00 14.52
C MET A 1 19.16 -4.15 14.90
N ALA A 2 18.98 -2.96 14.30
CA ALA A 2 17.85 -2.10 14.67
C ALA A 2 16.52 -2.72 14.23
N PRO A 3 15.43 -2.59 15.00
CA PRO A 3 14.12 -3.07 14.60
C PRO A 3 13.61 -2.31 13.37
N ARG A 4 12.73 -2.96 12.60
CA ARG A 4 11.97 -2.34 11.51
C ARG A 4 10.50 -2.26 11.91
N PHE A 5 9.76 -1.38 11.24
CA PHE A 5 8.38 -1.07 11.56
C PHE A 5 7.48 -1.17 10.34
N GLU A 6 6.20 -1.35 10.59
CA GLU A 6 5.14 -1.42 9.59
C GLU A 6 3.91 -0.64 10.03
N ILE A 7 3.13 -0.21 9.05
CA ILE A 7 1.90 0.55 9.22
C ILE A 7 0.74 -0.39 8.91
N VAL A 8 -0.01 -0.73 9.95
CA VAL A 8 -1.24 -1.51 9.86
C VAL A 8 -2.39 -0.52 9.75
N VAL A 9 -3.17 -0.61 8.68
CA VAL A 9 -4.39 0.18 8.48
C VAL A 9 -5.59 -0.64 8.91
N GLU A 10 -6.33 -0.15 9.89
CA GLU A 10 -7.51 -0.81 10.43
C GLU A 10 -8.77 -0.42 9.66
N SER A 11 -8.90 0.85 9.29
CA SER A 11 -10.04 1.34 8.51
C SER A 11 -9.73 2.63 7.77
N PHE A 12 -10.51 2.88 6.72
CA PHE A 12 -10.48 4.11 5.94
C PHE A 12 -11.74 4.96 6.19
N PRO A 13 -11.65 6.28 6.08
CA PRO A 13 -12.80 7.17 6.17
C PRO A 13 -13.69 7.06 4.92
N ALA A 14 -14.94 7.54 5.03
CA ALA A 14 -15.86 7.60 3.89
C ALA A 14 -15.39 8.59 2.81
N ASP A 15 -14.77 9.72 3.21
CA ASP A 15 -14.14 10.64 2.27
C ASP A 15 -12.74 10.17 1.90
N HIS A 16 -12.60 9.67 0.68
CA HIS A 16 -11.38 9.08 0.16
C HIS A 16 -10.44 10.10 -0.51
N ILE A 17 -10.88 11.34 -0.75
CA ILE A 17 -10.06 12.34 -1.45
C ILE A 17 -8.82 12.74 -0.63
N PRO A 18 -8.92 13.04 0.68
CA PRO A 18 -7.75 13.34 1.51
C PRO A 18 -6.77 12.16 1.58
N VAL A 19 -7.30 10.94 1.70
CA VAL A 19 -6.51 9.71 1.74
C VAL A 19 -5.73 9.51 0.45
N LEU A 20 -6.41 9.65 -0.70
CA LEU A 20 -5.78 9.50 -2.01
C LEU A 20 -4.65 10.51 -2.22
N ARG A 21 -4.81 11.75 -1.73
CA ARG A 21 -3.77 12.78 -1.76
C ARG A 21 -2.59 12.42 -0.87
N ALA A 22 -2.84 11.97 0.36
CA ALA A 22 -1.79 11.55 1.29
C ALA A 22 -1.00 10.36 0.72
N MET A 23 -1.68 9.32 0.24
CA MET A 23 -1.04 8.17 -0.39
C MET A 23 -0.20 8.55 -1.61
N ARG A 24 -0.68 9.45 -2.48
CA ARG A 24 0.13 9.96 -3.61
C ARG A 24 1.37 10.69 -3.15
N SER A 25 1.28 11.47 -2.08
CA SER A 25 2.43 12.19 -1.51
C SER A 25 3.46 11.24 -0.91
N ILE A 26 3.01 10.14 -0.28
CA ILE A 26 3.88 9.13 0.34
C ILE A 26 4.56 8.27 -0.73
N LEU A 27 3.79 7.81 -1.72
CA LEU A 27 4.22 6.78 -2.67
C LEU A 27 4.84 7.35 -3.95
N GLY A 28 4.58 8.62 -4.27
CA GLY A 28 5.04 9.23 -5.52
C GLY A 28 4.46 8.60 -6.79
N SER A 29 3.40 7.78 -6.66
CA SER A 29 2.78 7.06 -7.77
C SER A 29 1.74 7.91 -8.53
N GLY A 30 1.38 7.46 -9.72
CA GLY A 30 0.29 8.06 -10.50
C GLY A 30 -1.08 7.87 -9.85
N LEU A 31 -2.07 8.63 -10.33
CA LEU A 31 -3.44 8.63 -9.79
C LEU A 31 -4.12 7.27 -9.93
N LYS A 32 -3.88 6.58 -11.04
CA LYS A 32 -4.48 5.28 -11.33
C LYS A 32 -3.99 4.23 -10.32
N GLU A 33 -2.69 4.12 -10.18
CA GLU A 33 -2.02 3.15 -9.31
C GLU A 33 -2.41 3.38 -7.84
N THR A 34 -2.46 4.63 -7.38
CA THR A 34 -2.88 4.92 -6.00
C THR A 34 -4.35 4.57 -5.78
N LYS A 35 -5.23 4.82 -6.77
CA LYS A 35 -6.64 4.49 -6.63
C LYS A 35 -6.87 2.99 -6.56
N GLU A 36 -6.17 2.22 -7.40
CA GLU A 36 -6.21 0.75 -7.38
C GLU A 36 -5.72 0.22 -6.03
N LEU A 37 -4.60 0.75 -5.53
CA LEU A 37 -4.06 0.41 -4.21
C LEU A 37 -5.03 0.76 -3.07
N LEU A 38 -5.64 1.95 -3.10
CA LEU A 38 -6.60 2.39 -2.08
C LEU A 38 -7.82 1.47 -2.06
N ASN A 39 -8.40 1.18 -3.23
CA ASN A 39 -9.55 0.29 -3.34
C ASN A 39 -9.21 -1.10 -2.77
N TYR A 40 -8.05 -1.65 -3.13
CA TYR A 40 -7.60 -2.93 -2.61
C TYR A 40 -7.40 -2.91 -1.10
N ALA A 41 -6.74 -1.88 -0.57
CA ALA A 41 -6.51 -1.75 0.87
C ALA A 41 -7.83 -1.63 1.64
N GLN A 42 -8.82 -0.91 1.09
CA GLN A 42 -10.14 -0.78 1.69
C GLN A 42 -10.88 -2.12 1.79
N THR A 43 -10.83 -2.95 0.74
CA THR A 43 -11.48 -4.27 0.74
C THR A 43 -10.79 -5.25 1.69
N ASN A 44 -9.49 -5.07 1.94
CA ASN A 44 -8.67 -6.01 2.72
C ASN A 44 -8.34 -5.50 4.14
N CYS A 45 -9.04 -4.48 4.64
CA CYS A 45 -8.86 -4.03 6.02
C CYS A 45 -9.28 -5.11 7.04
N PRO A 46 -8.51 -5.34 8.11
CA PRO A 46 -7.23 -4.70 8.44
C PRO A 46 -6.06 -5.24 7.59
N CYS A 47 -5.17 -4.36 7.11
CA CYS A 47 -4.03 -4.75 6.28
C CYS A 47 -2.74 -4.01 6.62
N VAL A 48 -1.59 -4.60 6.31
CA VAL A 48 -0.29 -3.93 6.37
C VAL A 48 -0.09 -3.14 5.07
N LEU A 49 -0.12 -1.80 5.15
CA LEU A 49 0.03 -0.96 3.95
C LEU A 49 1.50 -0.84 3.54
N LEU A 50 2.37 -0.56 4.51
CA LEU A 50 3.80 -0.34 4.32
C LEU A 50 4.57 -1.07 5.42
N ALA A 51 5.69 -1.71 5.08
CA ALA A 51 6.45 -2.52 6.03
C ALA A 51 7.96 -2.41 5.84
N GLY A 52 8.73 -2.90 6.82
CA GLY A 52 10.19 -2.99 6.74
C GLY A 52 10.93 -1.66 6.80
N MET A 53 10.34 -0.63 7.42
CA MET A 53 10.86 0.74 7.46
C MET A 53 11.45 1.14 8.81
N GLU A 54 12.18 2.26 8.84
CA GLU A 54 12.68 2.86 10.08
C GLU A 54 11.55 3.54 10.84
N GLN A 55 11.69 3.60 12.18
CA GLN A 55 10.67 4.17 13.06
C GLN A 55 10.26 5.59 12.64
N ALA A 56 11.23 6.49 12.45
CA ALA A 56 10.95 7.88 12.09
C ALA A 56 10.19 8.00 10.74
N VAL A 57 10.48 7.10 9.80
CA VAL A 57 9.79 7.05 8.50
C VAL A 57 8.36 6.53 8.67
N ALA A 58 8.18 5.45 9.44
CA ALA A 58 6.87 4.89 9.75
C ALA A 58 5.97 5.92 10.45
N GLU A 59 6.50 6.63 11.45
CA GLU A 59 5.79 7.68 12.17
C GLU A 59 5.38 8.83 11.26
N THR A 60 6.29 9.30 10.41
CA THR A 60 6.00 10.37 9.44
C THR A 60 4.89 9.97 8.48
N MET A 61 4.96 8.78 7.90
CA MET A 61 3.97 8.28 6.93
C MET A 61 2.62 7.96 7.60
N ALA A 62 2.63 7.33 8.78
CA ALA A 62 1.42 7.04 9.53
C ALA A 62 0.70 8.33 9.93
N ASN A 63 1.43 9.36 10.38
CA ASN A 63 0.85 10.65 10.75
C ASN A 63 0.18 11.34 9.55
N GLN A 64 0.75 11.23 8.34
CA GLN A 64 0.11 11.75 7.12
C GLN A 64 -1.19 11.01 6.79
N LEU A 65 -1.23 9.69 6.97
CA LEU A 65 -2.44 8.88 6.76
C LEU A 65 -3.51 9.19 7.82
N ILE A 66 -3.12 9.28 9.09
CA ILE A 66 -4.01 9.60 10.21
C ILE A 66 -4.59 11.00 10.05
N SER A 67 -3.79 11.98 9.63
CA SER A 67 -4.26 13.34 9.33
C SER A 67 -5.27 13.38 8.17
N ALA A 68 -5.22 12.39 7.28
CA ALA A 68 -6.19 12.22 6.19
C ALA A 68 -7.45 11.43 6.62
N GLY A 69 -7.56 11.05 7.90
CA GLY A 69 -8.71 10.35 8.48
C GLY A 69 -8.61 8.83 8.49
N VAL A 70 -7.45 8.25 8.16
CA VAL A 70 -7.21 6.80 8.22
C VAL A 70 -6.95 6.36 9.65
N THR A 71 -7.56 5.25 10.07
CA THR A 71 -7.21 4.61 11.35
C THR A 71 -6.03 3.68 11.10
N ALA A 72 -4.84 4.04 11.59
CA ALA A 72 -3.62 3.26 11.39
C ALA A 72 -2.81 3.13 12.68
N ASN A 73 -2.06 2.04 12.80
CA ASN A 73 -1.19 1.75 13.92
C ASN A 73 0.21 1.33 13.42
N ILE A 74 1.24 1.62 14.22
CA ILE A 74 2.63 1.24 13.92
C ILE A 74 2.99 0.02 14.77
N GLN A 75 3.57 -0.99 14.12
CA GLN A 75 4.00 -2.22 14.79
C GLN A 75 5.42 -2.60 14.37
N THR A 76 6.02 -3.55 15.10
CA THR A 76 7.33 -4.08 14.72
C THR A 76 7.16 -5.01 13.52
N SER A 77 7.93 -4.77 12.47
CA SER A 77 7.89 -5.58 11.25
C SER A 77 8.88 -6.74 11.31
N SER A 78 8.47 -7.89 10.80
CA SER A 78 9.37 -9.01 10.53
C SER A 78 10.23 -8.80 9.27
N LEU A 79 9.83 -7.84 8.42
CA LEU A 79 10.48 -7.54 7.15
C LEU A 79 11.69 -6.63 7.35
N ARG A 80 12.77 -6.92 6.61
CA ARG A 80 14.04 -6.18 6.71
C ARG A 80 14.20 -5.09 5.66
N HIS A 81 13.46 -5.23 4.56
CA HIS A 81 13.48 -4.33 3.42
C HIS A 81 12.13 -3.65 3.29
N PRO A 82 12.09 -2.36 2.91
CA PRO A 82 10.85 -1.65 2.67
C PRO A 82 9.97 -2.38 1.66
N MET A 83 8.71 -2.62 2.01
CA MET A 83 7.71 -3.19 1.12
C MET A 83 6.41 -2.39 1.18
N LEU A 84 5.70 -2.36 0.06
CA LEU A 84 4.36 -1.80 -0.10
C LEU A 84 3.40 -2.95 -0.43
N ILE A 85 2.19 -2.93 0.11
CA ILE A 85 1.16 -3.89 -0.27
C ILE A 85 0.87 -3.81 -1.77
N SER A 86 0.88 -4.95 -2.45
CA SER A 86 0.63 -5.01 -3.89
C SER A 86 -0.75 -5.62 -4.13
N PRO A 87 -1.68 -4.91 -4.79
CA PRO A 87 -3.00 -5.45 -5.14
C PRO A 87 -2.94 -6.60 -6.16
N ASN A 88 -1.81 -6.76 -6.84
CA ASN A 88 -1.66 -7.61 -8.02
C ASN A 88 -0.72 -8.81 -7.78
N PHE A 89 -0.48 -9.22 -6.53
CA PHE A 89 0.50 -10.28 -6.24
C PHE A 89 0.16 -11.64 -6.87
N ASP A 90 -1.13 -11.97 -6.97
CA ASP A 90 -1.61 -13.24 -7.56
C ASP A 90 -2.00 -13.14 -9.05
N GLN A 91 -1.79 -11.98 -9.69
CA GLN A 91 -2.09 -11.87 -11.11
C GLN A 91 -1.11 -12.71 -11.92
N ARG A 92 -1.65 -13.64 -12.71
CA ARG A 92 -0.86 -14.41 -13.67
C ARG A 92 -0.40 -13.47 -14.78
N TYR A 93 0.91 -13.43 -14.99
CA TYR A 93 1.49 -12.76 -16.13
C TYR A 93 1.92 -13.82 -17.14
N GLU A 94 1.47 -13.68 -18.38
CA GLU A 94 1.93 -14.50 -19.49
C GLU A 94 3.02 -13.76 -20.26
N THR A 95 4.10 -14.47 -20.56
CA THR A 95 5.14 -13.97 -21.46
C THR A 95 4.67 -14.13 -22.90
N HIS A 96 4.38 -13.01 -23.57
CA HIS A 96 4.09 -12.99 -25.00
C HIS A 96 5.34 -12.58 -25.79
N TRP A 97 5.73 -13.39 -26.78
CA TRP A 97 6.98 -13.23 -27.51
C TRP A 97 7.11 -11.90 -28.29
N LEU A 98 6.00 -11.26 -28.68
CA LEU A 98 5.99 -9.92 -29.32
C LEU A 98 5.83 -8.74 -28.37
N PHE A 99 5.23 -8.96 -27.18
CA PHE A 99 4.69 -7.85 -26.37
C PHE A 99 5.19 -7.83 -24.91
N GLY A 100 6.06 -8.78 -24.53
CA GLY A 100 6.57 -8.87 -23.16
C GLY A 100 5.56 -9.51 -22.21
N LEU A 101 5.66 -9.16 -20.92
CA LEU A 101 4.75 -9.66 -19.88
C LEU A 101 3.37 -9.00 -20.03
N ARG A 102 2.34 -9.81 -20.24
CA ARG A 102 0.94 -9.39 -20.29
C ARG A 102 0.20 -9.96 -19.08
N GLN A 103 -0.59 -9.13 -18.41
CA GLN A 103 -1.48 -9.59 -17.35
C GLN A 103 -2.61 -10.43 -17.95
N VAL A 104 -2.83 -11.62 -17.41
CA VAL A 104 -3.95 -12.50 -17.75
C VAL A 104 -5.15 -12.06 -16.93
N SER A 105 -6.23 -11.65 -17.59
CA SER A 105 -7.53 -11.43 -16.96
C SER A 105 -8.20 -12.76 -16.72
N GLU A 106 -8.81 -12.95 -15.54
CA GLU A 106 -9.47 -14.21 -15.12
C GLU A 106 -10.83 -14.47 -15.82
N ASP A 107 -11.16 -13.71 -16.87
CA ASP A 107 -12.35 -13.90 -17.71
C ASP A 107 -11.96 -14.60 -19.02
N ASP A 108 -11.78 -15.91 -18.98
CA ASP A 108 -11.86 -16.84 -20.14
C ASP A 108 -12.26 -18.25 -19.67
#